data_AF-A0A382VI91-F1
#
_entry.id   AF-A0A382VI91-F1
#
_cell.length_a   1.000
_cell.length_b   1.000
_cell.length_c   1.000
_cell.angle_alpha   90.00
_cell.angle_beta   90.00
_cell.angle_gamma   90.00
#
_symmetry.space_group_name_H-M   'P 1'
#
loop_
_entity.id
_entity.type
_entity.pdbx_description
1 polymer ?
#
loop_
_entity_poly.entity_id
_entity_poly.type
_entity_poly.pdbx_seq_one_letter_code
_entity_poly.pdbx_strand_id
1 'polypeptide(L)'
;MNTLKDKVIGSYYGMALGNAMGLSAKSLKPETIRQLFSSMDDFKDVSPFIGKGVKKFKMKGLYGYQAQSALVIGDSLLKNKKKTDPRKISQLLLKMTTNGPEHYFGTFRHPGKGFYQSVDSLTEELPRIPEHDIADASFLSMGIPAGLLHR
;
A
#
# COMPACT_ATOMS: atom_id res chain seq x y z
N MET A 1 28.78 -8.74 8.05
CA MET A 1 27.49 -8.34 7.42
C MET A 1 27.17 -9.31 6.31
N ASN A 2 26.00 -9.96 6.38
CA ASN A 2 25.53 -10.78 5.27
C ASN A 2 24.85 -9.83 4.26
N THR A 3 25.63 -9.34 3.31
CA THR A 3 25.28 -8.22 2.41
C THR A 3 23.97 -8.45 1.65
N LEU A 4 23.62 -9.71 1.37
CA LEU A 4 22.36 -10.06 0.71
C LEU A 4 21.16 -9.92 1.65
N LYS A 5 21.26 -10.47 2.86
CA LYS A 5 20.21 -10.37 3.88
C LYS A 5 19.91 -8.91 4.20
N ASP A 6 20.96 -8.09 4.37
CA ASP A 6 20.83 -6.67 4.67
C ASP A 6 20.13 -5.91 3.53
N LYS A 7 20.44 -6.25 2.27
CA LYS A 7 19.74 -5.69 1.10
C LYS A 7 18.26 -6.07 1.05
N VAL A 8 17.92 -7.34 1.28
CA VAL A 8 16.52 -7.81 1.27
C VAL A 8 15.71 -7.12 2.37
N ILE A 9 16.25 -7.08 3.59
CA ILE A 9 15.66 -6.39 4.73
C ILE A 9 15.49 -4.91 4.40
N GLY A 10 16.56 -4.25 3.95
CA GLY A 10 16.55 -2.84 3.56
C GLY A 10 15.52 -2.51 2.48
N SER A 11 15.29 -3.40 1.51
CA SER A 11 14.24 -3.22 0.49
C SER A 11 12.83 -3.21 1.09
N TYR A 12 12.52 -4.14 2.00
CA TYR A 12 11.20 -4.19 2.66
C TYR A 12 10.99 -2.99 3.58
N TYR A 13 11.97 -2.67 4.43
CA TYR A 13 11.88 -1.53 5.32
C TYR A 13 11.84 -0.21 4.56
N GLY A 14 12.69 -0.04 3.54
CA GLY A 14 12.71 1.15 2.69
C GLY A 14 11.38 1.39 1.98
N MET A 15 10.74 0.34 1.46
CA MET A 15 9.39 0.41 0.88
C MET A 15 8.37 0.90 1.91
N ALA A 16 8.30 0.27 3.08
CA ALA A 16 7.32 0.62 4.11
C ALA A 16 7.56 2.02 4.68
N LEU A 17 8.82 2.37 4.94
CA LEU A 17 9.26 3.67 5.45
C LEU A 17 8.93 4.78 4.47
N GLY A 18 9.35 4.65 3.21
CA GLY A 18 9.09 5.64 2.17
C GLY A 18 7.59 5.81 1.91
N ASN A 19 6.82 4.72 1.95
CA ASN A 19 5.38 4.77 1.80
C ASN A 19 4.70 5.51 2.97
N ALA A 20 5.08 5.23 4.21
CA ALA A 20 4.53 5.90 5.40
C ALA A 20 4.91 7.39 5.45
N MET A 21 6.17 7.74 5.14
CA MET A 21 6.62 9.14 5.09
C MET A 21 5.94 9.91 3.95
N GLY A 22 5.84 9.33 2.76
CA GLY A 22 5.22 9.98 1.60
C GLY A 22 3.71 10.15 1.73
N LEU A 23 3.05 9.38 2.60
CA LEU A 23 1.60 9.39 2.72
C LEU A 23 1.06 10.76 3.16
N SER A 24 1.74 11.44 4.09
CA SER A 24 1.37 12.78 4.59
C SER A 24 1.43 13.84 3.49
N ALA A 25 2.41 13.74 2.58
CA ALA A 25 2.62 14.64 1.46
C ALA A 25 1.77 14.30 0.21
N LYS A 26 1.17 13.10 0.15
CA LYS A 26 0.42 12.63 -1.01
C LYS A 26 -0.70 13.61 -1.39
N SER A 27 -0.69 14.01 -2.67
CA SER A 27 -1.64 14.96 -3.28
C SER A 27 -1.49 16.42 -2.83
N LEU A 28 -0.37 16.77 -2.19
CA LEU A 28 -0.01 18.16 -1.89
C LEU A 28 1.01 18.69 -2.91
N LYS A 29 0.95 19.99 -3.21
CA LYS A 29 1.97 20.66 -4.02
C LYS A 29 3.26 20.82 -3.21
N PRO A 30 4.45 20.83 -3.85
CA PRO A 30 5.72 21.04 -3.16
C PRO A 30 5.76 22.31 -2.29
N GLU A 31 5.11 23.39 -2.72
CA GLU A 31 5.00 24.65 -1.98
C GLU A 31 4.18 24.45 -0.70
N THR A 32 3.05 23.74 -0.79
CA THR A 32 2.20 23.41 0.35
C THR A 32 2.93 22.51 1.34
N ILE A 33 3.70 21.52 0.86
CA ILE A 33 4.53 20.66 1.72
C ILE A 33 5.53 21.51 2.51
N ARG A 34 6.21 22.45 1.86
CA ARG A 34 7.14 23.38 2.51
C ARG A 34 6.46 24.28 3.53
N GLN A 35 5.27 24.79 3.23
CA GLN A 35 4.50 25.63 4.15
C GLN A 35 4.00 24.87 5.39
N LEU A 36 3.53 23.63 5.22
CA LEU A 36 2.95 22.85 6.31
C LEU A 36 3.99 22.13 7.17
N PHE A 37 5.08 21.64 6.56
CA PHE A 37 6.02 20.74 7.23
C PHE A 37 7.46 21.26 7.29
N SER A 38 7.77 22.34 6.55
CA SER A 38 9.13 22.87 6.30
C SER A 38 10.05 21.90 5.54
N SER A 39 10.27 20.71 6.08
CA SER A 39 11.08 19.60 5.55
C SER A 39 10.32 18.27 5.70
N MET A 40 10.67 17.26 4.90
CA MET A 40 10.12 15.89 4.97
C MET A 40 11.15 14.91 5.57
N ASP A 41 11.57 15.17 6.80
CA ASP A 41 12.64 14.47 7.54
C ASP A 41 12.14 13.49 8.63
N ASP A 42 10.84 13.53 8.95
CA ASP A 42 10.17 12.61 9.88
C ASP A 42 8.76 12.29 9.34
N PHE A 43 8.10 11.32 9.94
CA PHE A 43 6.68 11.08 9.75
C PHE A 43 5.89 12.31 10.19
N LYS A 44 5.20 12.95 9.25
CA LYS A 44 4.44 14.17 9.54
C LYS A 44 3.02 13.84 9.98
N ASP A 45 2.55 14.53 11.02
CA ASP A 45 1.16 14.45 11.44
C ASP A 45 0.31 15.40 10.58
N VAL A 46 -0.77 14.86 10.03
CA VAL A 46 -1.74 15.59 9.20
C VAL A 46 -3.00 15.96 9.98
N SER A 47 -3.14 15.50 11.23
CA SER A 47 -4.29 15.79 12.09
C SER A 47 -4.63 17.28 12.19
N PRO A 48 -3.67 18.22 12.25
CA PRO A 48 -3.98 19.65 12.38
C PRO A 48 -4.57 20.28 11.11
N PHE A 49 -4.41 19.61 9.95
CA PHE A 49 -4.76 20.17 8.64
C PHE A 49 -5.99 19.51 8.01
N ILE A 50 -6.52 18.46 8.62
CA ILE A 50 -7.66 17.71 8.10
C ILE A 50 -8.94 18.22 8.77
N GLY A 51 -9.93 18.62 7.95
CA GLY A 51 -11.26 18.97 8.42
C GLY A 51 -12.03 17.78 9.02
N LYS A 52 -13.31 17.94 9.35
CA LYS A 52 -14.12 16.85 9.93
C LYS A 52 -14.17 15.64 8.97
N GLY A 53 -13.70 14.47 9.41
CA GLY A 53 -13.88 13.18 8.70
C GLY A 53 -12.70 12.20 8.81
N VAL A 54 -12.97 11.03 9.39
CA VAL A 54 -11.99 9.94 9.63
C VAL A 54 -11.47 9.33 8.33
N LYS A 55 -12.26 9.34 7.25
CA LYS A 55 -11.94 8.71 5.95
C LYS A 55 -10.74 9.33 5.22
N LYS A 56 -10.44 10.61 5.50
CA LYS A 56 -9.30 11.33 4.92
C LYS A 56 -8.09 11.35 5.85
N PHE A 57 -8.26 10.93 7.10
CA PHE A 57 -7.17 10.91 8.08
C PHE A 57 -6.14 9.85 7.71
N LYS A 58 -4.86 10.26 7.68
CA LYS A 58 -3.72 9.38 7.45
C LYS A 58 -2.93 9.37 8.75
N MET A 59 -2.80 8.20 9.36
CA MET A 59 -2.13 8.10 10.66
C MET A 59 -0.61 8.29 10.50
N LYS A 60 -0.02 9.16 11.33
CA LYS A 60 1.44 9.37 11.36
C LYS A 60 2.17 8.03 11.54
N GLY A 61 3.14 7.74 10.67
CA GLY A 61 3.96 6.54 10.74
C GLY A 61 3.29 5.26 10.22
N LEU A 62 1.99 5.30 9.89
CA LEU A 62 1.30 4.16 9.31
C LEU A 62 1.51 4.13 7.80
N TYR A 63 1.93 2.99 7.27
CA TYR A 63 2.03 2.77 5.84
C TYR A 63 0.64 2.75 5.17
N GLY A 64 0.57 3.15 3.91
CA GLY A 64 -0.66 3.15 3.11
C GLY A 64 -0.90 1.84 2.34
N TYR A 65 -1.93 1.85 1.50
CA TYR A 65 -2.38 0.65 0.77
C TYR A 65 -1.31 -0.03 -0.10
N GLN A 66 -0.36 0.72 -0.68
CA GLN A 66 0.66 0.17 -1.57
C GLN A 66 1.64 -0.74 -0.80
N ALA A 67 2.08 -0.34 0.39
CA ALA A 67 2.90 -1.18 1.24
C ALA A 67 2.09 -2.38 1.77
N GLN A 68 0.83 -2.15 2.14
CA GLN A 68 -0.04 -3.23 2.61
C GLN A 68 -0.28 -4.31 1.52
N SER A 69 -0.47 -3.88 0.27
CA SER A 69 -0.69 -4.78 -0.84
C SER A 69 0.57 -5.58 -1.19
N ALA A 70 1.75 -4.96 -1.07
CA ALA A 70 3.03 -5.67 -1.14
C ALA A 70 3.16 -6.75 -0.05
N LEU A 71 2.70 -6.50 1.18
CA LEU A 71 2.70 -7.51 2.24
C LEU A 71 1.77 -8.70 1.91
N VAL A 72 0.63 -8.47 1.26
CA VAL A 72 -0.25 -9.57 0.78
C VAL A 72 0.45 -10.43 -0.25
N ILE A 73 1.13 -9.81 -1.21
CA ILE A 73 1.91 -10.56 -2.21
C ILE A 73 3.03 -11.34 -1.53
N GLY A 74 3.77 -10.72 -0.61
CA GLY A 74 4.80 -11.39 0.19
C GLY A 74 4.25 -12.60 0.94
N ASP A 75 3.13 -12.47 1.64
CA ASP A 75 2.48 -13.56 2.39
C ASP A 75 2.06 -14.71 1.46
N SER A 76 1.47 -14.40 0.31
CA SER A 76 1.07 -15.40 -0.69
C SER A 76 2.28 -16.18 -1.25
N LEU A 77 3.35 -15.47 -1.60
CA LEU A 77 4.57 -16.04 -2.17
C LEU A 77 5.34 -16.89 -1.15
N LEU A 78 5.43 -16.45 0.11
CA LEU A 78 6.10 -17.19 1.17
C LEU A 78 5.37 -18.51 1.48
N LYS A 79 4.04 -18.50 1.44
CA LYS A 79 3.21 -19.69 1.70
C LYS A 79 3.19 -20.67 0.52
N ASN A 80 3.29 -20.21 -0.73
CA ASN A 80 3.21 -21.06 -1.93
C ASN A 80 4.38 -20.82 -2.91
N LYS A 81 5.61 -21.09 -2.47
CA LYS A 81 6.87 -20.79 -3.20
C LYS A 81 6.93 -21.26 -4.67
N LYS A 82 6.21 -22.32 -5.05
CA LYS A 82 6.28 -22.92 -6.41
C LYS A 82 5.16 -22.48 -7.35
N LYS A 83 4.02 -22.00 -6.84
CA LYS A 83 2.86 -21.65 -7.67
C LYS A 83 1.96 -20.67 -6.92
N THR A 84 2.13 -19.40 -7.22
CA THR A 84 1.25 -18.34 -6.73
C THR A 84 -0.17 -18.60 -7.22
N ASP A 85 -1.11 -18.75 -6.30
CA ASP A 85 -2.53 -18.92 -6.62
C ASP A 85 -3.20 -17.54 -6.65
N PRO A 86 -3.63 -17.04 -7.82
CA PRO A 86 -4.28 -15.74 -7.94
C PRO A 86 -5.55 -15.65 -7.08
N ARG A 87 -6.28 -16.76 -6.88
CA ARG A 87 -7.50 -16.77 -6.06
C ARG A 87 -7.18 -16.48 -4.60
N LYS A 88 -6.08 -17.01 -4.08
CA LYS A 88 -5.62 -16.72 -2.70
C LYS A 88 -5.19 -15.27 -2.56
N ILE A 89 -4.52 -14.69 -3.56
CA ILE A 89 -4.17 -13.26 -3.57
C ILE A 89 -5.45 -12.41 -3.53
N SER A 90 -6.41 -12.69 -4.41
CA SER A 90 -7.68 -11.96 -4.43
C SER A 90 -8.42 -12.05 -3.11
N GLN A 91 -8.49 -13.24 -2.50
CA GLN A 91 -9.08 -13.42 -1.17
C GLN A 91 -8.35 -12.63 -0.08
N LEU A 92 -7.02 -12.56 -0.10
CA LEU A 92 -6.24 -11.77 0.86
C LEU A 92 -6.46 -10.26 0.65
N LEU A 93 -6.51 -9.80 -0.59
CA LEU A 93 -6.83 -8.41 -0.92
C LEU A 93 -8.24 -8.03 -0.47
N LEU A 94 -9.24 -8.90 -0.71
CA LEU A 94 -10.61 -8.72 -0.23
C LEU A 94 -10.68 -8.72 1.31
N LYS A 95 -9.94 -9.60 1.99
CA LYS A 95 -9.84 -9.58 3.46
C LYS A 95 -9.25 -8.27 3.99
N MET A 96 -8.42 -7.56 3.24
CA MET A 96 -7.93 -6.25 3.67
C MET A 96 -9.01 -5.17 3.62
N THR A 97 -9.98 -5.30 2.72
CA THR A 97 -11.06 -4.29 2.57
C THR A 97 -12.02 -4.34 3.74
N THR A 98 -12.31 -5.55 4.22
CA THR A 98 -13.34 -5.81 5.23
C THR A 98 -12.87 -5.68 6.68
N ASN A 99 -11.56 -5.58 6.93
CA ASN A 99 -11.00 -5.48 8.27
C ASN A 99 -10.70 -4.01 8.66
N GLY A 100 -11.19 -3.58 9.84
CA GLY A 100 -10.98 -2.25 10.43
C GLY A 100 -12.27 -1.46 10.65
N PRO A 101 -12.23 -0.35 11.41
CA PRO A 101 -13.39 0.54 11.58
C PRO A 101 -13.99 0.97 10.22
N GLU A 102 -15.32 0.89 10.11
CA GLU A 102 -16.08 1.23 8.89
C GLU A 102 -15.81 0.38 7.63
N HIS A 103 -15.10 -0.77 7.74
CA HIS A 103 -14.84 -1.69 6.61
C HIS A 103 -14.21 -1.01 5.38
N TYR A 104 -13.31 -0.03 5.61
CA TYR A 104 -12.72 0.80 4.55
C TYR A 104 -11.21 0.56 4.41
N PHE A 105 -10.81 -0.62 3.92
CA PHE A 105 -9.42 -0.92 3.51
C PHE A 105 -8.37 -0.66 4.60
N GLY A 106 -8.73 -0.92 5.86
CA GLY A 106 -7.97 -0.44 7.00
C GLY A 106 -8.07 1.08 7.10
N THR A 107 -8.93 1.54 8.01
CA THR A 107 -9.02 2.94 8.43
C THR A 107 -7.61 3.51 8.58
N PHE A 108 -7.38 4.72 8.05
CA PHE A 108 -6.11 5.45 8.09
C PHE A 108 -5.03 5.09 7.06
N ARG A 109 -5.19 4.01 6.27
CA ARG A 109 -4.23 3.64 5.21
C ARG A 109 -4.52 4.25 3.83
N HIS A 110 -5.64 4.96 3.74
CA HIS A 110 -6.08 5.75 2.58
C HIS A 110 -5.97 5.00 1.25
N PRO A 111 -6.91 4.08 0.93
CA PRO A 111 -6.93 3.40 -0.37
C PRO A 111 -7.03 4.44 -1.49
N GLY A 112 -6.14 4.35 -2.49
CA GLY A 112 -6.26 5.12 -3.72
C GLY A 112 -7.49 4.67 -4.53
N LYS A 113 -8.07 5.58 -5.33
CA LYS A 113 -9.27 5.29 -6.14
C LYS A 113 -9.09 4.06 -7.05
N GLY A 114 -7.99 4.00 -7.81
CA GLY A 114 -7.72 2.88 -8.74
C GLY A 114 -7.58 1.54 -8.01
N PHE A 115 -6.87 1.51 -6.89
CA PHE A 115 -6.75 0.31 -6.06
C PHE A 115 -8.08 -0.12 -5.44
N TYR A 116 -8.87 0.83 -4.93
CA TYR A 116 -10.21 0.55 -4.42
C TYR A 116 -11.06 -0.14 -5.49
N GLN A 117 -11.18 0.48 -6.68
CA GLN A 117 -11.97 -0.05 -7.80
C GLN A 117 -11.48 -1.43 -8.24
N SER A 118 -10.17 -1.64 -8.28
CA SER A 118 -9.56 -2.92 -8.67
C SER A 118 -9.81 -4.05 -7.70
N VAL A 119 -9.89 -3.76 -6.40
CA VAL A 119 -10.16 -4.80 -5.38
C VAL A 119 -11.66 -5.01 -5.23
N ASP A 120 -12.46 -3.96 -5.35
CA ASP A 120 -13.93 -4.05 -5.33
C ASP A 120 -14.45 -4.93 -6.47
N SER A 121 -13.86 -4.82 -7.67
CA SER A 121 -14.20 -5.67 -8.82
C SER A 121 -13.85 -7.15 -8.64
N LEU A 122 -13.03 -7.52 -7.65
CA LEU A 122 -12.76 -8.92 -7.32
C LEU A 122 -13.93 -9.62 -6.61
N THR A 123 -14.94 -8.87 -6.15
CA THR A 123 -16.14 -9.44 -5.52
C THR A 123 -17.11 -10.05 -6.54
N GLU A 124 -17.01 -9.66 -7.81
CA GLU A 124 -17.75 -10.28 -8.92
C GLU A 124 -16.98 -11.50 -9.46
N GLU A 125 -17.70 -12.51 -9.98
CA GLU A 125 -17.17 -13.85 -10.31
C GLU A 125 -15.81 -13.89 -11.04
N LEU A 126 -14.93 -14.79 -10.58
CA LEU A 126 -13.63 -15.11 -11.17
C LEU A 126 -13.77 -16.07 -12.37
N PRO A 127 -12.97 -15.96 -13.45
CA PRO A 127 -11.91 -15.00 -13.73
C PRO A 127 -12.29 -14.03 -14.85
N ARG A 128 -12.25 -12.72 -14.57
CA ARG A 128 -12.20 -11.69 -15.62
C ARG A 128 -10.76 -11.22 -15.79
N ILE A 129 -10.36 -10.94 -17.03
CA ILE A 129 -9.25 -10.03 -17.29
C ILE A 129 -9.76 -8.67 -16.80
N PRO A 130 -9.15 -8.06 -15.77
CA PRO A 130 -9.56 -6.74 -15.36
C PRO A 130 -9.36 -5.80 -16.55
N GLU A 131 -10.37 -5.02 -16.92
CA GLU A 131 -10.18 -3.82 -17.75
C GLU A 131 -9.44 -2.77 -16.91
N HIS A 132 -8.20 -3.08 -16.52
CA HIS A 132 -7.33 -2.13 -15.84
C HIS A 132 -6.56 -1.34 -16.91
N ASP A 133 -7.27 -0.49 -17.62
CA ASP A 133 -6.68 0.48 -18.58
C ASP A 133 -6.30 1.78 -17.85
N ILE A 134 -5.60 1.65 -16.73
CA ILE A 134 -5.13 2.79 -15.95
C ILE A 134 -3.61 2.62 -15.77
N ALA A 135 -2.84 3.48 -16.43
CA ALA A 135 -1.39 3.55 -16.27
C ALA A 135 -1.02 4.29 -14.97
N ASP A 136 -1.37 3.72 -13.81
CA ASP A 136 -1.00 4.26 -12.50
C ASP A 136 0.04 3.38 -11.78
N ALA A 137 0.58 3.90 -10.67
CA ALA A 137 1.55 3.19 -9.84
C ALA A 137 0.88 2.40 -8.69
N SER A 138 -0.41 2.05 -8.80
CA SER A 138 -1.15 1.41 -7.70
C SER A 138 -0.56 0.06 -7.29
N PHE A 139 0.03 -0.66 -8.23
CA PHE A 139 0.59 -2.01 -8.01
C PHE A 139 2.12 -2.05 -7.96
N LEU A 140 2.81 -0.90 -8.12
CA LEU A 140 4.28 -0.86 -8.21
C LEU A 140 4.97 -1.56 -7.03
N SER A 141 4.50 -1.30 -5.80
CA SER A 141 5.09 -1.88 -4.58
C SER A 141 4.93 -3.40 -4.49
N MET A 142 3.93 -3.99 -5.17
CA MET A 142 3.77 -5.45 -5.24
C MET A 142 4.92 -6.15 -5.98
N GLY A 143 5.64 -5.43 -6.84
CA GLY A 143 6.79 -5.98 -7.56
C GLY A 143 8.00 -6.26 -6.67
N ILE A 144 8.12 -5.58 -5.53
CA ILE A 144 9.23 -5.74 -4.58
C ILE A 144 9.29 -7.16 -4.00
N PRO A 145 8.24 -7.69 -3.33
CA PRO A 145 8.26 -9.06 -2.82
C PRO A 145 8.47 -10.09 -3.94
N ALA A 146 7.82 -9.90 -5.10
CA ALA A 146 7.97 -10.80 -6.25
C ALA A 146 9.43 -10.86 -6.75
N GLY A 147 10.07 -9.70 -6.97
CA GLY A 147 11.45 -9.61 -7.44
C GLY A 147 12.49 -10.06 -6.41
N LEU A 148 12.15 -10.07 -5.12
CA LEU A 148 13.04 -10.58 -4.07
C LEU A 148 12.95 -12.10 -3.92
N LEU A 149 11.79 -12.70 -4.17
CA LEU A 149 11.54 -14.14 -4.03
C LEU A 149 11.84 -14.95 -5.29
N HIS A 150 11.73 -14.35 -6.48
CA HIS A 150 11.99 -14.98 -7.78
C HIS A 150 13.33 -14.56 -8.39
N ARG A 151 14.34 -14.30 -7.57
CA ARG A 151 15.71 -14.02 -8.04
C ARG A 151 16.34 -15.20 -8.75
#